data_AF-A0A1H9M7C8-F1
#
_entry.id   AF-A0A1H9M7C8-F1
#
_cell.length_a   1.000
_cell.length_b   1.000
_cell.length_c   1.000
_cell.angle_alpha   90.00
_cell.angle_beta   90.00
_cell.angle_gamma   90.00
#
_symmetry.space_group_name_H-M   'P 1'
#
loop_
_entity.id
_entity.type
_entity.pdbx_description
1 polymer ?
#
loop_
_entity_poly.entity_id
_entity_poly.type
_entity_poly.pdbx_seq_one_letter_code
_entity_poly.pdbx_strand_id
1 'polypeptide(L)'
;MDIESFSQCIEYMQVGQVKLTVDKFIPVVSALCGALLGFYLNYLSSSRKEGQASKNKLMCCDENVRQIQGSVVQLLLELCKLMECVAFKKKPARHNLPGSISSLYLNEYFSDIAHKFSKEQREWVQQLLTEVEIINKALPELWEANVSSFYSYSLALLNLSSRAMTVWNMCENVVRGAYFDTTNKDLLELIGATNDQVYCYFGLVENAEVRDEKLGLNKF
;
A
#
# COMPACT_ATOMS: atom_id res chain seq x y z
N MET A 1 -31.26 -38.90 82.84
CA MET A 1 -31.65 -38.59 81.44
C MET A 1 -30.35 -38.64 80.66
N ASP A 2 -30.14 -39.72 79.91
CA ASP A 2 -28.82 -40.22 79.52
C ASP A 2 -28.14 -39.39 78.43
N ILE A 3 -26.90 -38.98 78.69
CA ILE A 3 -26.03 -38.30 77.72
C ILE A 3 -25.84 -39.14 76.44
N GLU A 4 -25.88 -40.46 76.54
CA GLU A 4 -25.79 -41.38 75.39
C GLU A 4 -27.01 -41.33 74.47
N SER A 5 -28.20 -41.06 75.03
CA SER A 5 -29.41 -40.84 74.22
C SER A 5 -29.37 -39.49 73.47
N PHE A 6 -28.63 -38.52 74.00
CA PHE A 6 -28.44 -37.22 73.37
C PHE A 6 -27.40 -37.27 72.24
N SER A 7 -26.32 -38.05 72.41
CA SER A 7 -25.32 -38.25 71.34
C SER A 7 -25.91 -39.00 70.15
N GLN A 8 -26.77 -40.00 70.40
CA GLN A 8 -27.50 -40.69 69.32
C GLN A 8 -28.43 -39.73 68.55
N CYS A 9 -29.14 -38.84 69.24
CA CYS A 9 -29.97 -37.83 68.57
C CYS A 9 -29.16 -36.85 67.71
N ILE A 10 -27.95 -36.46 68.14
CA ILE A 10 -27.05 -35.63 67.32
C ILE A 10 -26.49 -36.39 66.13
N GLU A 11 -26.15 -37.66 66.30
CA GLU A 11 -25.67 -38.52 65.22
C GLU A 11 -26.77 -38.77 64.17
N TYR A 12 -28.02 -38.98 64.59
CA TYR A 12 -29.19 -39.03 63.70
C TYR A 12 -29.47 -37.70 62.98
N MET A 13 -29.20 -36.54 63.60
CA MET A 13 -29.27 -35.23 62.92
C MET A 13 -28.14 -35.04 61.91
N GLN A 14 -26.94 -35.58 62.15
CA GLN A 14 -25.81 -35.51 61.23
C GLN A 14 -25.94 -36.50 60.05
N VAL A 15 -26.57 -37.66 60.26
CA VAL A 15 -26.92 -38.61 59.18
C VAL A 15 -28.01 -38.04 58.26
N GLY A 16 -28.76 -37.04 58.72
CA GLY A 16 -29.73 -36.25 57.95
C GLY A 16 -29.14 -35.08 57.15
N GLN A 17 -27.83 -34.82 57.23
CA GLN A 17 -27.19 -33.93 56.25
C GLN A 17 -27.07 -34.67 54.92
N VAL A 18 -28.19 -34.71 54.20
CA VAL A 18 -28.20 -34.83 52.75
C VAL A 18 -27.20 -33.78 52.27
N LYS A 19 -25.98 -34.21 51.87
CA LYS A 19 -25.04 -33.35 51.16
C LYS A 19 -25.84 -32.73 50.04
N LEU A 20 -26.25 -31.47 50.22
CA LEU A 20 -27.18 -30.82 49.33
C LEU A 20 -26.62 -31.03 47.93
N THR A 21 -27.45 -31.50 47.00
CA THR A 21 -27.07 -31.67 45.59
C THR A 21 -26.41 -30.38 45.05
N VAL A 22 -26.72 -29.24 45.66
CA VAL A 22 -26.10 -27.93 45.51
C VAL A 22 -24.56 -27.94 45.62
N ASP A 23 -23.95 -28.68 46.55
CA ASP A 23 -22.47 -28.78 46.67
C ASP A 23 -21.81 -29.46 45.46
N LYS A 24 -22.55 -30.29 44.72
CA LYS A 24 -22.08 -30.88 43.45
C LYS A 24 -22.30 -29.96 42.25
N PHE A 25 -23.31 -29.08 42.30
CA PHE A 25 -23.61 -28.14 41.22
C PHE A 25 -22.76 -26.87 41.27
N ILE A 26 -22.39 -26.38 42.46
CA ILE A 26 -21.55 -25.18 42.62
C ILE A 26 -20.22 -25.29 41.84
N PRO A 27 -19.44 -26.39 41.90
CA PRO A 27 -18.21 -26.55 41.12
C PRO A 27 -18.45 -26.55 39.61
N VAL A 28 -19.54 -27.16 39.15
CA VAL A 28 -19.87 -27.26 37.72
C VAL A 28 -20.31 -25.90 37.17
N VAL A 29 -21.18 -25.19 37.89
CA VAL A 29 -21.65 -23.85 37.52
C VAL A 29 -20.49 -22.84 37.59
N SER A 30 -19.66 -22.88 38.63
CA SER A 30 -18.49 -22.01 38.72
C SER A 30 -17.45 -22.30 37.63
N ALA A 31 -17.22 -23.56 37.26
CA ALA A 31 -16.37 -23.92 36.13
C ALA A 31 -16.94 -23.43 34.79
N LEU A 32 -18.25 -23.57 34.56
CA LEU A 32 -18.93 -23.04 33.37
C LEU A 32 -18.85 -21.52 33.29
N CYS A 33 -19.15 -20.81 34.39
CA CYS A 33 -19.03 -19.36 34.45
C CYS A 33 -17.57 -18.90 34.23
N GLY A 34 -16.60 -19.59 34.83
CA GLY A 34 -15.18 -19.32 34.64
C GLY A 34 -14.75 -19.55 33.18
N ALA A 35 -15.21 -20.62 32.55
CA ALA A 35 -14.95 -20.89 31.13
C ALA A 35 -15.56 -19.81 30.23
N LEU A 36 -16.83 -19.44 30.44
CA LEU A 36 -17.50 -18.38 29.67
C LEU A 36 -16.80 -17.03 29.83
N LEU A 37 -16.41 -16.66 31.05
CA LEU A 37 -15.62 -15.46 31.31
C LEU A 37 -14.26 -15.52 30.61
N GLY A 38 -13.56 -16.65 30.69
CA GLY A 38 -12.27 -16.86 30.01
C GLY A 38 -12.39 -16.73 28.49
N PHE A 39 -13.40 -17.35 27.88
CA PHE A 39 -13.68 -17.21 26.45
C PHE A 39 -14.00 -15.76 26.07
N TYR A 40 -14.83 -15.07 26.85
CA TYR A 40 -15.17 -13.68 26.59
C TYR A 40 -13.96 -12.74 26.70
N LEU A 41 -13.13 -12.90 27.72
CA LEU A 41 -11.89 -12.14 27.89
C LEU A 41 -10.89 -12.41 26.76
N ASN A 42 -10.75 -13.67 26.33
CA ASN A 42 -9.93 -14.03 25.19
C ASN A 42 -10.46 -13.42 23.90
N TYR A 43 -11.76 -13.44 23.66
CA TYR A 43 -12.38 -12.81 22.50
C TYR A 43 -12.10 -11.30 22.46
N LEU A 44 -12.27 -10.60 23.59
CA LEU A 44 -11.95 -9.17 23.69
C LEU A 44 -10.46 -8.90 23.46
N SER A 45 -9.57 -9.72 24.04
CA SER A 45 -8.12 -9.59 23.86
C SER A 45 -7.70 -9.79 22.40
N SER A 46 -8.23 -10.83 21.75
CA SER A 46 -7.99 -11.12 20.33
C SER A 46 -8.52 -10.00 19.44
N SER A 47 -9.74 -9.53 19.68
CA SER A 47 -10.34 -8.43 18.90
C SER A 47 -9.51 -7.14 19.00
N ARG A 48 -8.97 -6.82 20.19
CA ARG A 48 -8.05 -5.69 20.36
C ARG A 48 -6.75 -5.88 19.59
N LYS A 49 -6.15 -7.07 19.63
CA LYS A 49 -4.91 -7.38 18.89
C LYS A 49 -5.11 -7.29 17.38
N GLU A 50 -6.21 -7.83 16.87
CA GLU A 50 -6.59 -7.74 15.45
C GLU A 50 -6.83 -6.30 15.00
N GLY A 51 -7.48 -5.50 15.85
CA GLY A 51 -7.67 -4.07 15.60
C GLY A 51 -6.34 -3.32 15.49
N GLN A 52 -5.41 -3.58 16.42
CA GLN A 52 -4.07 -2.97 16.38
C GLN A 52 -3.25 -3.45 15.18
N ALA A 53 -3.29 -4.74 14.85
CA ALA A 53 -2.61 -5.30 13.69
C ALA A 53 -3.13 -4.68 12.38
N SER A 54 -4.45 -4.54 12.25
CA SER A 54 -5.08 -3.89 11.09
C SER A 54 -4.67 -2.43 10.96
N LYS A 55 -4.59 -1.70 12.08
CA LYS A 55 -4.14 -0.31 12.12
C LYS A 55 -2.67 -0.19 11.69
N ASN A 56 -1.80 -1.07 12.17
CA ASN A 56 -0.39 -1.09 11.79
C ASN A 56 -0.22 -1.40 10.29
N LYS A 57 -0.94 -2.40 9.77
CA LYS A 57 -0.95 -2.72 8.33
C LYS A 57 -1.39 -1.52 7.48
N LEU A 58 -2.45 -0.82 7.90
CA LEU A 58 -2.94 0.37 7.20
C LEU A 58 -1.88 1.46 7.16
N MET A 59 -1.22 1.71 8.30
CA MET A 59 -0.11 2.66 8.37
C MET A 59 1.04 2.30 7.43
N CYS A 60 1.44 1.03 7.39
CA CYS A 60 2.49 0.56 6.46
C CYS A 60 2.08 0.72 4.99
N CYS A 61 0.81 0.48 4.65
CA CYS A 61 0.29 0.73 3.30
C CYS A 61 0.35 2.22 2.95
N ASP A 62 -0.10 3.11 3.82
CA ASP A 62 -0.06 4.56 3.60
C ASP A 62 1.38 5.07 3.43
N GLU A 63 2.30 4.59 4.27
CA GLU A 63 3.73 4.90 4.17
C GLU A 63 4.31 4.39 2.84
N ASN A 64 3.96 3.18 2.42
CA ASN A 64 4.45 2.63 1.16
C ASN A 64 3.88 3.37 -0.06
N VAL A 65 2.61 3.79 -0.05
CA VAL A 65 2.04 4.64 -1.11
C VAL A 65 2.84 5.94 -1.25
N ARG A 66 3.18 6.60 -0.14
CA ARG A 66 4.01 7.81 -0.16
C ARG A 66 5.44 7.54 -0.62
N GLN A 67 6.01 6.40 -0.25
CA GLN A 67 7.33 5.99 -0.71
C GLN A 67 7.35 5.73 -2.23
N ILE A 68 6.32 5.06 -2.76
CA ILE A 68 6.13 4.86 -4.20
C ILE A 68 6.05 6.23 -4.88
N GLN A 69 5.21 7.12 -4.37
CA GLN A 69 5.07 8.48 -4.89
C GLN A 69 6.42 9.22 -4.95
N GLY A 70 7.21 9.18 -3.89
CA GLY A 70 8.55 9.78 -3.87
C GLY A 70 9.52 9.16 -4.87
N SER A 71 9.48 7.84 -5.03
CA SER A 71 10.30 7.12 -6.03
C SER A 71 9.92 7.52 -7.46
N VAL A 72 8.63 7.73 -7.71
CA VAL A 72 8.08 8.18 -8.99
C VAL A 72 8.44 9.63 -9.28
N VAL A 73 8.44 10.51 -8.27
CA VAL A 73 8.95 11.88 -8.40
C VAL A 73 10.41 11.87 -8.86
N GLN A 74 11.26 11.08 -8.21
CA GLN A 74 12.66 10.95 -8.61
C GLN A 74 12.80 10.42 -10.04
N LEU A 75 12.01 9.40 -10.40
CA LEU A 75 11.96 8.87 -11.76
C LEU A 75 11.61 9.96 -12.77
N LEU A 76 10.50 10.68 -12.56
CA LEU A 76 10.04 11.75 -13.46
C LEU A 76 11.07 12.86 -13.64
N LEU A 77 11.68 13.34 -12.56
CA LEU A 77 12.71 14.36 -12.64
C LEU A 77 13.93 13.91 -13.44
N GLU A 78 14.32 12.65 -13.31
CA GLU A 78 15.43 12.11 -14.10
C GLU A 78 15.04 11.91 -15.56
N LEU A 79 13.83 11.44 -15.86
CA LEU A 79 13.31 11.35 -17.22
C LEU A 79 13.26 12.73 -17.89
N CYS A 80 12.88 13.78 -17.16
CA CYS A 80 12.94 15.17 -17.63
C CYS A 80 14.36 15.59 -18.06
N LYS A 81 15.40 15.26 -17.29
CA LYS A 81 16.79 15.53 -17.68
C LYS A 81 17.23 14.76 -18.93
N LEU A 82 16.79 13.51 -19.05
CA LEU A 82 17.06 12.71 -20.24
C LEU A 82 16.35 13.27 -21.47
N MET A 83 15.10 13.68 -21.32
CA MET A 83 14.31 14.33 -22.37
C MET A 83 14.93 15.65 -22.82
N GLU A 84 15.44 16.45 -21.88
CA GLU A 84 16.20 17.66 -22.19
C GLU A 84 17.44 17.34 -23.06
N CYS A 85 18.23 16.33 -22.67
CA CYS A 85 19.37 15.89 -23.48
C CYS A 85 18.97 15.50 -24.90
N VAL A 86 17.89 14.74 -25.04
CA VAL A 86 17.36 14.27 -26.33
C VAL A 86 16.82 15.41 -27.18
N ALA A 87 16.10 16.36 -26.59
CA ALA A 87 15.61 17.55 -27.28
C ALA A 87 16.77 18.37 -27.90
N PHE A 88 17.93 18.41 -27.22
CA PHE A 88 19.15 19.02 -27.73
C PHE A 88 20.04 18.08 -28.56
N LYS A 89 19.55 16.89 -28.95
CA LYS A 89 20.29 15.88 -29.73
C LYS A 89 21.62 15.47 -29.09
N LYS A 90 21.66 15.41 -27.76
CA LYS A 90 22.81 14.98 -26.97
C LYS A 90 22.53 13.59 -26.40
N LYS A 91 23.49 12.69 -26.58
CA LYS A 91 23.45 11.37 -25.93
C LYS A 91 23.62 11.56 -24.41
N PRO A 92 22.71 11.03 -23.58
CA PRO A 92 22.91 11.07 -22.13
C PRO A 92 24.15 10.26 -21.76
N ALA A 93 25.06 10.88 -21.00
CA ALA A 93 26.29 10.21 -20.58
C ALA A 93 26.05 9.26 -19.39
N ARG A 94 25.12 9.62 -18.51
CA ARG A 94 24.73 8.90 -17.29
C ARG A 94 23.28 9.21 -16.95
N HIS A 95 22.65 8.33 -16.18
CA HIS A 95 21.34 8.55 -15.58
C HIS A 95 21.35 8.10 -14.12
N ASN A 96 20.47 8.69 -13.32
CA ASN A 96 20.20 8.30 -11.94
C ASN A 96 18.77 7.73 -11.77
N LEU A 97 18.28 7.03 -12.80
CA LEU A 97 16.99 6.33 -12.75
C LEU A 97 16.99 5.30 -11.61
N PRO A 98 15.88 5.15 -10.87
CA PRO A 98 15.74 4.11 -9.86
C PRO A 98 15.83 2.71 -10.49
N GLY A 99 16.38 1.76 -9.74
CA GLY A 99 16.46 0.37 -10.18
C GLY A 99 15.10 -0.33 -10.26
N SER A 100 14.24 -0.05 -9.29
CA SER A 100 12.85 -0.46 -9.26
C SER A 100 12.07 0.39 -8.25
N ILE A 101 10.76 0.38 -8.38
CA ILE A 101 9.80 0.99 -7.45
C ILE A 101 9.22 -0.13 -6.59
N SER A 102 9.40 -0.04 -5.28
CA SER A 102 8.96 -1.06 -4.33
C SER A 102 7.52 -0.85 -3.87
N SER A 103 6.67 -1.84 -4.12
CA SER A 103 5.28 -1.94 -3.62
C SER A 103 5.08 -3.08 -2.61
N LEU A 104 6.15 -3.45 -1.88
CA LEU A 104 6.18 -4.62 -1.00
C LEU A 104 5.00 -4.67 -0.01
N TYR A 105 4.79 -3.60 0.77
CA TYR A 105 3.78 -3.60 1.82
C TYR A 105 2.36 -3.55 1.29
N LEU A 106 2.13 -2.85 0.16
CA LEU A 106 0.84 -2.92 -0.53
C LEU A 106 0.56 -4.35 -1.01
N ASN A 107 1.53 -5.02 -1.64
CA ASN A 107 1.33 -6.40 -2.10
C ASN A 107 1.08 -7.37 -0.94
N GLU A 108 1.77 -7.20 0.19
CA GLU A 108 1.68 -8.11 1.32
C GLU A 108 0.42 -7.89 2.16
N TYR A 109 0.03 -6.64 2.41
CA TYR A 109 -1.01 -6.33 3.40
C TYR A 109 -2.35 -5.91 2.80
N PHE A 110 -2.41 -5.43 1.55
CA PHE A 110 -3.62 -4.82 1.01
C PHE A 110 -4.83 -5.77 1.03
N SER A 111 -4.66 -7.05 0.70
CA SER A 111 -5.76 -8.03 0.72
C SER A 111 -6.40 -8.17 2.10
N ASP A 112 -5.60 -8.11 3.16
CA ASP A 112 -6.04 -8.32 4.54
C ASP A 112 -6.85 -7.13 5.07
N ILE A 113 -6.49 -5.93 4.62
CA ILE A 113 -7.09 -4.68 5.08
C ILE A 113 -7.91 -3.96 4.02
N ALA A 114 -8.19 -4.58 2.87
CA ALA A 114 -8.95 -3.97 1.78
C ALA A 114 -10.31 -3.41 2.24
N HIS A 115 -10.95 -4.05 3.22
CA HIS A 115 -12.21 -3.62 3.81
C HIS A 115 -12.12 -2.28 4.60
N LYS A 116 -10.91 -1.77 4.87
CA LYS A 116 -10.67 -0.46 5.48
C LYS A 116 -10.62 0.69 4.46
N PHE A 117 -10.46 0.37 3.18
CA PHE A 117 -10.43 1.34 2.08
C PHE A 117 -11.83 1.53 1.48
N SER A 118 -12.07 2.71 0.91
CA SER A 118 -13.27 2.93 0.08
C SER A 118 -13.25 2.04 -1.17
N LYS A 119 -14.35 1.98 -1.92
CA LYS A 119 -14.38 1.24 -3.19
C LYS A 119 -13.39 1.85 -4.19
N GLU A 120 -13.40 3.17 -4.31
CA GLU A 120 -12.56 3.94 -5.23
C GLU A 120 -11.08 3.79 -4.86
N GLN A 121 -10.74 3.88 -3.57
CA GLN A 121 -9.36 3.66 -3.10
C GLN A 121 -8.86 2.27 -3.45
N ARG A 122 -9.71 1.24 -3.35
CA ARG A 122 -9.32 -0.13 -3.73
C ARG A 122 -9.02 -0.23 -5.23
N GLU A 123 -9.83 0.40 -6.07
CA GLU A 123 -9.61 0.43 -7.52
C GLU A 123 -8.29 1.14 -7.86
N TRP A 124 -8.01 2.29 -7.24
CA TRP A 124 -6.74 3.00 -7.44
C TRP A 124 -5.54 2.20 -6.95
N VAL A 125 -5.61 1.51 -5.81
CA VAL A 125 -4.49 0.65 -5.35
C VAL A 125 -4.22 -0.49 -6.33
N GLN A 126 -5.25 -1.12 -6.89
CA GLN A 126 -5.08 -2.19 -7.88
C GLN A 126 -4.42 -1.67 -9.18
N GLN A 127 -4.87 -0.53 -9.68
CA GLN A 127 -4.28 0.11 -10.85
C GLN A 127 -2.84 0.56 -10.58
N LEU A 128 -2.59 1.12 -9.39
CA LEU A 128 -1.27 1.53 -8.92
C LEU A 128 -0.28 0.37 -8.97
N LEU A 129 -0.64 -0.79 -8.40
CA LEU A 129 0.21 -1.98 -8.40
C LEU A 129 0.52 -2.47 -9.82
N THR A 130 -0.48 -2.43 -10.71
CA THR A 130 -0.34 -2.82 -12.11
C THR A 130 0.65 -1.90 -12.84
N GLU A 131 0.48 -0.59 -12.72
CA GLU A 131 1.36 0.38 -13.38
C GLU A 131 2.78 0.36 -12.80
N VAL A 132 2.94 0.17 -11.48
CA VAL A 132 4.27 -0.03 -10.86
C VAL A 132 4.97 -1.25 -11.45
N GLU A 133 4.26 -2.36 -11.67
CA GLU A 133 4.83 -3.55 -12.33
C GLU A 133 5.27 -3.24 -13.76
N ILE A 134 4.47 -2.50 -14.53
CA ILE A 134 4.79 -2.12 -15.90
C ILE A 134 6.03 -1.21 -15.94
N ILE A 135 6.10 -0.21 -15.05
CA ILE A 135 7.29 0.67 -14.93
C ILE A 135 8.53 -0.16 -14.61
N ASN A 136 8.44 -1.09 -13.67
CA ASN A 136 9.56 -1.95 -13.28
C ASN A 136 10.04 -2.86 -14.43
N LYS A 137 9.17 -3.24 -15.36
CA LYS A 137 9.55 -3.97 -16.59
C LYS A 137 10.16 -3.06 -17.65
N ALA A 138 9.66 -1.83 -17.79
CA ALA A 138 10.14 -0.87 -18.79
C ALA A 138 11.48 -0.20 -18.43
N LEU A 139 11.81 -0.09 -17.14
CA LEU A 139 13.05 0.53 -16.66
C LEU A 139 14.31 -0.14 -17.22
N PRO A 140 14.49 -1.48 -17.12
CA PRO A 140 15.61 -2.18 -17.74
C PRO A 140 15.67 -2.03 -19.26
N GLU A 141 14.52 -2.05 -19.95
CA GLU A 141 14.47 -1.86 -21.40
C GLU A 141 15.03 -0.50 -21.81
N LEU A 142 14.79 0.55 -21.01
CA LEU A 142 15.36 1.87 -21.25
C LEU A 142 16.89 1.91 -21.04
N TRP A 143 17.44 1.05 -20.17
CA TRP A 143 18.89 0.94 -19.92
C TRP A 143 19.61 0.21 -21.06
N GLU A 144 19.01 -0.89 -21.51
CA GLU A 144 19.63 -1.82 -22.46
C GLU A 144 19.34 -1.46 -23.90
N ALA A 145 18.40 -0.56 -24.16
CA ALA A 145 18.05 -0.19 -25.51
C ALA A 145 19.27 0.36 -26.25
N ASN A 146 19.76 -0.44 -27.21
CA ASN A 146 20.56 0.03 -28.33
C ASN A 146 19.64 0.85 -29.24
N VAL A 147 19.24 2.02 -28.75
CA VAL A 147 18.26 2.83 -29.47
C VAL A 147 18.90 3.34 -30.76
N SER A 148 18.25 3.06 -31.88
CA SER A 148 18.76 3.38 -33.21
C SER A 148 18.68 4.88 -33.55
N SER A 149 17.84 5.65 -32.86
CA SER A 149 17.64 7.09 -33.07
C SER A 149 17.21 7.83 -31.80
N PHE A 150 17.51 9.13 -31.70
CA PHE A 150 16.99 9.98 -30.62
C PHE A 150 15.46 9.99 -30.59
N TYR A 151 14.81 9.84 -31.74
CA TYR A 151 13.35 9.78 -31.84
C TYR A 151 12.78 8.57 -31.09
N SER A 152 13.25 7.36 -31.39
CA SER A 152 12.79 6.16 -30.69
C SER A 152 13.07 6.24 -29.18
N TYR A 153 14.15 6.90 -28.77
CA TYR A 153 14.47 7.09 -27.36
C TYR A 153 13.51 8.08 -26.70
N SER A 154 13.19 9.19 -27.36
CA SER A 154 12.18 10.14 -26.87
C SER A 154 10.82 9.49 -26.65
N LEU A 155 10.37 8.61 -27.55
CA LEU A 155 9.11 7.89 -27.37
C LEU A 155 9.13 6.96 -26.14
N ALA A 156 10.24 6.25 -25.92
CA ALA A 156 10.39 5.43 -24.72
C ALA A 156 10.35 6.29 -23.43
N LEU A 157 11.03 7.44 -23.42
CA LEU A 157 11.02 8.38 -22.30
C LEU A 157 9.62 8.96 -22.04
N LEU A 158 8.89 9.35 -23.09
CA LEU A 158 7.53 9.89 -22.99
C LEU A 158 6.55 8.84 -22.46
N ASN A 159 6.61 7.61 -22.99
CA ASN A 159 5.77 6.51 -22.53
C ASN A 159 6.00 6.20 -21.05
N LEU A 160 7.27 6.13 -20.62
CA LEU A 160 7.60 5.89 -19.22
C LEU A 160 7.17 7.05 -18.32
N SER A 161 7.32 8.29 -18.79
CA SER A 161 6.88 9.49 -18.07
C SER A 161 5.36 9.50 -17.88
N SER A 162 4.59 9.18 -18.91
CA SER A 162 3.12 9.11 -18.83
C SER A 162 2.64 8.07 -17.80
N ARG A 163 3.29 6.90 -17.76
CA ARG A 163 3.00 5.88 -16.73
C ARG A 163 3.37 6.35 -15.34
N ALA A 164 4.54 6.96 -15.18
CA ALA A 164 4.98 7.52 -13.92
C ALA A 164 4.03 8.63 -13.41
N MET A 165 3.57 9.53 -14.27
CA MET A 165 2.54 10.54 -13.91
C MET A 165 1.23 9.88 -13.45
N THR A 166 0.80 8.83 -14.14
CA THR A 166 -0.38 8.04 -13.77
C THR A 166 -0.23 7.43 -12.37
N VAL A 167 0.91 6.79 -12.08
CA VAL A 167 1.22 6.23 -10.75
C VAL A 167 1.21 7.32 -9.68
N TRP A 168 1.80 8.49 -9.96
CA TRP A 168 1.81 9.60 -9.03
C TRP A 168 0.40 10.10 -8.69
N ASN A 169 -0.47 10.25 -9.71
CA ASN A 169 -1.87 10.63 -9.52
C ASN A 169 -2.65 9.56 -8.72
N MET A 170 -2.42 8.28 -8.98
CA MET A 170 -3.03 7.20 -8.20
C MET A 170 -2.60 7.23 -6.73
N CYS A 171 -1.32 7.50 -6.45
CA CYS A 171 -0.86 7.70 -5.09
C CYS A 171 -1.59 8.85 -4.39
N GLU A 172 -1.72 10.01 -5.05
CA GLU A 172 -2.48 11.16 -4.50
C GLU A 172 -3.94 10.80 -4.25
N ASN A 173 -4.59 10.11 -5.19
CA ASN A 173 -5.98 9.70 -5.06
C ASN A 173 -6.19 8.77 -3.85
N VAL A 174 -5.28 7.81 -3.65
CA VAL A 174 -5.31 6.89 -2.50
C VAL A 174 -5.13 7.67 -1.19
N VAL A 175 -4.12 8.55 -1.12
CA VAL A 175 -3.80 9.33 0.09
C VAL A 175 -4.92 10.31 0.45
N ARG A 176 -5.52 10.97 -0.54
CA ARG A 176 -6.63 11.92 -0.32
C ARG A 176 -7.97 11.23 -0.10
N GLY A 177 -8.13 9.99 -0.57
CA GLY A 177 -9.41 9.30 -0.61
C GLY A 177 -10.41 9.94 -1.57
N ALA A 178 -9.94 10.73 -2.53
CA ALA A 178 -10.77 11.45 -3.50
C ALA A 178 -10.01 11.61 -4.81
N TYR A 179 -10.75 11.74 -5.92
CA TYR A 179 -10.15 11.97 -7.24
C TYR A 179 -9.41 13.31 -7.27
N PHE A 180 -8.15 13.28 -7.66
CA PHE A 180 -7.28 14.40 -7.90
C PHE A 180 -6.95 14.43 -9.39
N ASP A 181 -7.31 15.53 -10.03
CA ASP A 181 -7.00 15.79 -11.44
C ASP A 181 -5.92 16.87 -11.50
N THR A 182 -4.90 16.63 -12.30
CA THR A 182 -3.83 17.59 -12.54
C THR A 182 -3.37 17.45 -13.98
N THR A 183 -3.07 18.58 -14.62
CA THR A 183 -2.50 18.53 -15.95
C THR A 183 -1.05 18.06 -15.87
N ASN A 184 -0.53 17.46 -16.95
CA ASN A 184 0.88 17.05 -17.00
C ASN A 184 1.83 18.22 -16.70
N LYS A 185 1.46 19.43 -17.11
CA LYS A 185 2.24 20.64 -16.84
C LYS A 185 2.27 20.95 -15.35
N ASP A 186 1.10 21.03 -14.73
CA ASP A 186 0.99 21.36 -13.30
C ASP A 186 1.67 20.30 -12.44
N LEU A 187 1.57 19.02 -12.82
CA LEU A 187 2.28 17.93 -12.14
C LEU A 187 3.79 18.11 -12.23
N LEU A 188 4.33 18.34 -13.43
CA LEU A 188 5.77 18.53 -13.63
C LEU A 188 6.30 19.73 -12.82
N GLU A 189 5.56 20.84 -12.80
CA GLU A 189 5.90 22.01 -11.99
C GLU A 189 5.81 21.70 -10.48
N LEU A 190 4.78 20.98 -10.05
CA LEU A 190 4.58 20.58 -8.65
C LEU A 190 5.71 19.68 -8.12
N ILE A 191 6.24 18.76 -8.94
CA ILE A 191 7.33 17.88 -8.55
C ILE A 191 8.71 18.55 -8.66
N GLY A 192 8.78 19.80 -9.12
CA GLY A 192 9.99 20.61 -9.17
C GLY A 192 10.79 20.51 -10.48
N ALA A 193 10.16 20.14 -11.60
CA ALA A 193 10.79 20.24 -12.91
C ALA A 193 11.05 21.71 -13.27
N THR A 194 12.17 22.00 -13.94
CA THR A 194 12.47 23.36 -14.39
C THR A 194 11.60 23.74 -15.60
N ASN A 195 11.42 25.04 -15.84
CA ASN A 195 10.69 25.51 -17.02
C ASN A 195 11.27 24.97 -18.34
N ASP A 196 12.60 24.84 -18.41
CA ASP A 196 13.28 24.26 -19.58
C ASP A 196 12.94 22.79 -19.77
N GLN A 197 12.86 22.03 -18.68
CA GLN A 197 12.46 20.61 -18.72
C GLN A 197 11.01 20.44 -19.12
N VAL A 198 10.12 21.28 -18.60
CA VAL A 198 8.70 21.31 -18.97
C VAL A 198 8.56 21.64 -20.47
N TYR A 199 9.30 22.65 -20.95
CA TYR A 199 9.32 23.02 -22.36
C TYR A 199 9.84 21.88 -23.25
N CYS A 200 10.93 21.22 -22.85
CA CYS A 200 11.48 20.08 -23.58
C CYS A 200 10.49 18.91 -23.63
N TYR A 201 9.82 18.60 -22.52
CA TYR A 201 8.78 17.57 -22.46
C TYR A 201 7.69 17.84 -23.50
N PHE A 202 7.07 19.03 -23.48
CA PHE A 202 6.01 19.36 -24.43
C PHE A 202 6.51 19.46 -25.87
N GLY A 203 7.73 19.94 -26.09
CA GLY A 203 8.36 19.94 -27.41
C GLY A 203 8.54 18.53 -27.99
N LEU A 204 8.90 17.55 -27.14
CA LEU A 204 8.98 16.14 -27.54
C LEU A 204 7.60 15.52 -27.76
N VAL A 205 6.59 15.86 -26.95
CA VAL A 205 5.20 15.43 -27.16
C VAL A 205 4.70 15.90 -28.52
N GLU A 206 4.81 17.20 -28.80
CA GLU A 206 4.40 17.77 -30.09
C GLU A 206 5.17 17.11 -31.26
N ASN A 207 6.47 16.87 -31.08
CA ASN A 207 7.29 16.19 -32.08
C ASN A 207 6.86 14.74 -32.33
N ALA A 208 6.43 14.02 -31.30
CA ALA A 208 5.89 12.68 -31.41
C ALA A 208 4.55 12.66 -32.16
N GLU A 209 3.68 13.64 -31.92
CA GLU A 209 2.40 13.78 -32.62
C GLU A 209 2.59 13.98 -34.14
N VAL A 210 3.61 14.76 -34.52
CA VAL A 210 3.96 15.01 -35.94
C VAL A 210 5.03 14.04 -36.47
N ARG A 211 5.28 12.92 -35.80
CA ARG A 211 6.18 11.84 -36.26
C ARG A 211 7.59 12.31 -36.62
N ASP A 212 8.21 13.12 -35.75
CA ASP A 212 9.57 13.65 -35.87
C ASP A 212 9.81 14.78 -36.89
N GLU A 213 8.75 15.34 -37.47
CA GLU A 213 8.89 16.42 -38.46
C GLU A 213 9.44 17.73 -37.87
N LYS A 214 9.26 17.97 -36.56
CA LYS A 214 9.58 19.26 -35.92
C LYS A 214 11.03 19.34 -35.43
N LEU A 215 11.53 18.28 -34.79
CA LEU A 215 12.84 18.26 -34.17
C LEU A 215 13.87 17.47 -34.98
N GLY A 216 13.46 16.54 -35.85
CA GLY A 216 14.35 15.75 -36.70
C GLY A 216 15.40 14.97 -35.89
N LEU A 217 14.94 14.09 -35.01
CA LEU A 217 15.69 13.24 -34.07
C LEU A 217 16.13 11.89 -34.68
N ASN A 218 16.31 11.85 -36.01
CA ASN A 218 16.55 10.64 -36.79
C ASN A 218 17.90 9.92 -36.58
N LYS A 219 18.89 10.53 -35.91
CA LYS A 219 20.24 9.94 -35.70
C LYS A 219 20.82 10.32 -34.35
N PHE A 220 21.43 9.34 -33.67
CA PHE A 220 22.27 9.55 -32.49
C PHE A 220 23.59 10.25 -32.80
#